data_AF-A0A482ZCY2-F1
#
_entry.id   AF-A0A482ZCY2-F1
#
_cell.length_a   1.000
_cell.length_b   1.000
_cell.length_c   1.000
_cell.angle_alpha   90.00
_cell.angle_beta   90.00
_cell.angle_gamma   90.00
#
_symmetry.space_group_name_H-M   'P 1'
#
loop_
_entity.id
_entity.type
_entity.pdbx_description
1 polymer ?
#
loop_
_entity_poly.entity_id
_entity_poly.type
_entity_poly.pdbx_seq_one_letter_code
_entity_poly.pdbx_strand_id
1 'polypeptide(L)'
;MYLKVILAFIFIKLIGNKLCLGIPECGVRSANFSSKETRVVGGKGVAIGQYPWVVAIFRTEDCSNFEQICGGTIISERWVVTAGHCVCPRNPEAYRILAGTNHIGKLDVPSRKLYRVSQIFIHPDYSDAYYKNDIALVRTLTSIDISSGEIYINRICLPSVK
;
A
#
# COMPACT_ATOMS: atom_id res chain seq x y z
N MET A 1 -5.10 -18.61 47.41
CA MET A 1 -5.42 -17.44 46.56
C MET A 1 -4.20 -16.58 46.20
N TYR A 2 -3.12 -16.60 46.99
CA TYR A 2 -1.90 -15.81 46.73
C TYR A 2 -0.95 -16.37 45.65
N LEU A 3 -0.95 -17.69 45.41
CA LEU A 3 -0.02 -18.33 44.46
C LEU A 3 -0.34 -18.04 42.98
N LYS A 4 -1.61 -17.76 42.63
CA LYS A 4 -2.02 -17.40 41.26
C LYS A 4 -1.61 -15.98 40.87
N VAL A 5 -1.46 -15.09 41.85
CA VAL A 5 -1.10 -13.68 41.62
C VAL A 5 0.39 -13.55 41.34
N ILE A 6 1.24 -14.32 42.03
CA ILE A 6 2.70 -14.28 41.85
C ILE A 6 3.13 -14.79 40.47
N LEU A 7 2.47 -15.84 39.95
CA LEU A 7 2.72 -16.36 38.60
C LEU A 7 2.37 -15.33 37.49
N ALA A 8 1.34 -14.51 37.69
CA ALA A 8 0.98 -13.45 36.75
C ALA A 8 2.05 -12.34 36.70
N PHE A 9 2.64 -11.98 37.84
CA PHE A 9 3.72 -10.98 37.88
C PHE A 9 5.06 -11.50 37.34
N ILE A 10 5.35 -12.81 37.47
CA ILE A 10 6.53 -13.42 36.85
C ILE A 10 6.37 -13.49 35.33
N PHE A 11 5.16 -13.76 34.82
CA PHE A 11 4.88 -13.67 33.38
C PHE A 11 5.08 -12.24 32.84
N ILE A 12 4.62 -11.21 33.57
CA ILE A 12 4.82 -9.81 33.16
C ILE A 12 6.30 -9.41 33.17
N LYS A 13 7.12 -9.94 34.10
CA LYS A 13 8.57 -9.68 34.13
C LYS A 13 9.38 -10.47 33.08
N LEU A 14 8.91 -11.63 32.64
CA LEU A 14 9.57 -12.42 31.58
C LEU A 14 9.22 -11.93 30.15
N ILE A 15 8.15 -11.15 29.99
CA ILE A 15 7.82 -10.45 28.74
C ILE A 15 8.45 -9.03 28.73
N GLY A 16 9.47 -8.81 29.57
CA GLY A 16 10.30 -7.60 29.61
C GLY A 16 11.14 -7.32 28.35
N ASN A 17 10.88 -8.02 27.24
CA ASN A 17 11.32 -7.60 25.92
C ASN A 17 10.09 -7.14 25.15
N LYS A 18 9.98 -5.82 25.00
CA LYS A 18 9.27 -5.14 23.92
C LYS A 18 8.69 -6.11 22.88
N LEU A 19 7.46 -6.57 23.10
CA LEU A 19 6.59 -6.80 21.96
C LEU A 19 6.15 -5.40 21.52
N CYS A 20 7.08 -4.67 20.92
CA CYS A 20 6.71 -3.59 20.03
C CYS A 20 5.88 -4.27 18.95
N LEU A 21 4.55 -4.23 19.08
CA LEU A 21 3.64 -4.29 17.94
C LEU A 21 3.95 -3.03 17.12
N GLY A 22 5.12 -3.03 16.48
CA GLY A 22 5.66 -1.91 15.76
C GLY A 22 4.81 -1.75 14.52
N ILE A 23 4.01 -0.69 14.47
CA ILE A 23 3.46 -0.20 13.21
C ILE A 23 4.67 -0.02 12.29
N PRO A 24 4.70 -0.67 11.11
CA PRO A 24 5.84 -0.54 10.22
C PRO A 24 6.09 0.95 9.88
N GLU A 25 7.34 1.36 10.08
CA GLU A 25 7.75 2.72 9.77
C GLU A 25 7.58 2.99 8.27
N CYS A 26 7.14 4.20 7.94
CA CYS A 26 6.94 4.59 6.55
C CYS A 26 8.28 4.71 5.81
N GLY A 27 8.27 4.54 4.48
CA GLY A 27 9.47 4.74 3.66
C GLY A 27 10.54 3.65 3.81
N VAL A 28 10.26 2.59 4.58
CA VAL A 28 11.17 1.44 4.73
C VAL A 28 10.92 0.43 3.61
N ARG A 29 12.02 -0.02 3.00
CA ARG A 29 12.07 -1.10 2.00
C ARG A 29 12.90 -2.27 2.53
N SER A 30 12.77 -3.46 1.92
CA SER A 30 13.56 -4.62 2.34
C SER A 30 15.07 -4.34 2.18
N ALA A 31 15.83 -4.60 3.26
CA ALA A 31 17.27 -4.36 3.34
C ALA A 31 18.08 -5.18 2.32
N ASN A 32 17.49 -6.26 1.81
CA ASN A 32 18.09 -7.11 0.76
C ASN A 32 18.21 -6.39 -0.60
N PHE A 33 17.61 -5.19 -0.75
CA PHE A 33 17.64 -4.43 -1.99
C PHE A 33 18.32 -3.06 -1.80
N SER A 34 19.63 -3.01 -2.08
CA SER A 34 20.38 -1.76 -2.23
C SER A 34 20.24 -1.24 -3.66
N SER A 35 19.39 -0.24 -3.89
CA SER A 35 19.23 0.38 -5.22
C SER A 35 20.39 1.31 -5.55
N LYS A 36 21.40 0.85 -6.30
CA LYS A 36 22.41 1.71 -6.94
C LYS A 36 22.04 2.13 -8.38
N GLU A 37 20.93 1.65 -8.93
CA GLU A 37 20.55 1.96 -10.31
C GLU A 37 19.32 2.86 -10.39
N THR A 38 19.38 3.86 -11.28
CA THR A 38 18.32 4.84 -11.51
C THR A 38 17.76 4.78 -12.93
N ARG A 39 16.45 5.02 -12.98
CA ARG A 39 15.57 5.49 -14.07
C ARG A 39 14.84 4.46 -14.94
N VAL A 40 13.54 4.75 -15.04
CA VAL A 40 12.55 4.15 -15.93
C VAL A 40 12.51 5.02 -17.21
N VAL A 41 13.35 4.63 -18.17
CA VAL A 41 13.11 4.36 -19.61
C VAL A 41 14.31 3.47 -19.97
N GLY A 42 14.08 2.21 -20.36
CA GLY A 42 15.14 1.18 -20.38
C GLY A 42 15.53 0.63 -19.00
N GLY A 43 14.65 0.81 -18.00
CA GLY A 43 14.86 0.29 -16.65
C GLY A 43 14.79 -1.24 -16.57
N LYS A 44 15.19 -1.81 -15.43
CA LYS A 44 15.15 -3.26 -15.17
C LYS A 44 13.98 -3.62 -14.26
N GLY A 45 13.51 -4.86 -14.36
CA GLY A 45 12.55 -5.42 -13.41
C GLY A 45 13.08 -5.34 -11.98
N VAL A 46 12.18 -5.04 -11.05
CA VAL A 46 12.50 -4.90 -9.62
C VAL A 46 12.06 -6.14 -8.85
N ALA A 47 12.76 -6.43 -7.77
CA ALA A 47 12.34 -7.51 -6.87
C ALA A 47 11.11 -7.11 -6.05
N ILE A 48 10.33 -8.09 -5.62
CA ILE A 48 9.20 -7.89 -4.71
C ILE A 48 9.74 -7.31 -3.40
N GLY A 49 9.16 -6.20 -2.94
CA GLY A 49 9.59 -5.51 -1.70
C GLY A 49 10.68 -4.45 -1.87
N GLN A 50 11.20 -4.25 -3.09
CA GLN A 50 12.11 -3.15 -3.39
C GLN A 50 11.42 -1.77 -3.31
N TYR A 51 10.15 -1.70 -3.71
CA TYR A 51 9.27 -0.53 -3.62
C TYR A 51 7.90 -0.94 -3.05
N PRO A 52 7.82 -1.21 -1.74
CA PRO A 52 6.67 -1.90 -1.12
C PRO A 52 5.39 -1.05 -1.05
N TRP A 53 5.48 0.25 -1.34
CA TRP A 53 4.35 1.18 -1.40
C TRP A 53 3.72 1.29 -2.78
N VAL A 54 4.34 0.73 -3.82
CA VAL A 54 3.81 0.80 -5.20
C VAL A 54 2.65 -0.18 -5.34
N VAL A 55 1.54 0.31 -5.90
CA VAL A 55 0.38 -0.51 -6.22
C VAL A 55 -0.01 -0.36 -7.69
N ALA A 56 -0.64 -1.38 -8.24
CA ALA A 56 -1.31 -1.30 -9.53
C ALA A 56 -2.80 -1.04 -9.32
N ILE A 57 -3.36 -0.12 -10.09
CA ILE A 57 -4.78 0.25 -10.08
C ILE A 57 -5.43 -0.37 -11.30
N PHE A 58 -6.44 -1.19 -11.04
CA PHE A 58 -7.27 -1.81 -12.07
C PHE A 58 -8.61 -1.12 -12.16
N ARG A 59 -9.14 -1.01 -13.38
CA ARG A 59 -10.48 -0.50 -13.68
C ARG A 59 -11.25 -1.52 -14.51
N THR A 60 -12.57 -1.54 -14.34
CA THR A 60 -13.50 -2.28 -15.19
C THR A 60 -14.60 -1.35 -15.72
N GLU A 61 -15.09 -1.64 -16.93
CA GLU A 61 -16.24 -0.95 -17.51
C GLU A 61 -17.54 -1.78 -17.41
N ASP A 62 -17.41 -3.11 -17.26
CA ASP A 62 -18.50 -4.08 -17.29
C ASP A 62 -18.65 -4.88 -15.98
N CYS A 63 -17.96 -4.43 -14.91
CA CYS A 63 -17.89 -5.09 -13.60
C CYS A 63 -17.24 -6.49 -13.60
N SER A 64 -16.70 -6.97 -14.72
CA SER A 64 -16.18 -8.33 -14.87
C SER A 64 -14.72 -8.37 -15.34
N ASN A 65 -14.35 -7.53 -16.29
CA ASN A 65 -13.02 -7.48 -16.88
C ASN A 65 -12.26 -6.29 -16.30
N PHE A 66 -11.25 -6.59 -15.47
CA PHE A 66 -10.41 -5.59 -14.82
C PHE A 66 -9.07 -5.46 -15.56
N GLU A 67 -8.77 -4.25 -16.04
CA GLU A 67 -7.51 -3.93 -16.71
C GLU A 67 -6.67 -2.99 -15.86
N GLN A 68 -5.34 -3.16 -15.88
CA GLN A 68 -4.45 -2.24 -15.18
C GLN A 68 -4.35 -0.94 -15.98
N ILE A 69 -4.73 0.17 -15.34
CA ILE A 69 -4.77 1.49 -16.00
C ILE A 69 -3.73 2.47 -15.43
N CYS A 70 -3.39 2.34 -14.15
CA CYS A 70 -2.54 3.30 -13.45
C CYS A 70 -1.73 2.64 -12.33
N GLY A 71 -0.79 3.41 -11.78
CA GLY A 71 -0.13 3.12 -10.52
C GLY A 71 -0.73 3.92 -9.35
N GLY A 72 -0.34 3.57 -8.14
CA GLY A 72 -0.63 4.34 -6.94
C GLY A 72 0.44 4.12 -5.88
N THR A 73 0.33 4.84 -4.78
CA THR A 73 1.26 4.78 -3.65
C THR A 73 0.52 4.66 -2.33
N ILE A 74 0.85 3.64 -1.53
CA ILE A 74 0.29 3.45 -0.18
C ILE A 74 0.86 4.52 0.75
N ILE A 75 -0.02 5.28 1.40
CA ILE A 75 0.35 6.32 2.38
C ILE A 75 -0.12 5.96 3.79
N SER A 76 -1.07 5.04 3.92
CA SER A 76 -1.46 4.44 5.21
C SER A 76 -2.19 3.11 5.01
N GLU A 77 -2.58 2.47 6.11
CA GLU A 77 -3.33 1.20 6.14
C GLU A 77 -4.67 1.22 5.39
N ARG A 78 -5.20 2.38 5.00
CA ARG A 78 -6.48 2.47 4.28
C ARG A 78 -6.42 3.36 3.04
N TRP A 79 -5.28 3.97 2.76
CA TRP A 79 -5.18 5.08 1.81
C TRP A 79 -4.07 4.87 0.80
N VAL A 80 -4.45 5.01 -0.46
CA VAL A 80 -3.57 5.06 -1.62
C VAL A 80 -3.70 6.44 -2.26
N VAL A 81 -2.59 7.10 -2.53
CA VAL A 81 -2.56 8.30 -3.37
C VAL A 81 -2.30 7.90 -4.83
N THR A 82 -2.97 8.56 -5.76
CA THR A 82 -2.80 8.39 -7.21
C THR A 82 -3.14 9.72 -7.91
N ALA A 83 -3.12 9.72 -9.24
CA ALA A 83 -3.54 10.86 -10.03
C ALA A 83 -5.07 10.96 -10.10
N GLY A 84 -5.60 12.18 -10.24
CA GLY A 84 -7.03 12.42 -10.41
C GLY A 84 -7.58 11.77 -11.68
N HIS A 85 -6.86 11.88 -12.79
CA HIS A 85 -7.26 11.30 -14.08
C HIS A 85 -7.38 9.76 -14.04
N CYS A 86 -6.62 9.09 -13.15
CA CYS A 86 -6.64 7.63 -12.99
C CYS A 86 -7.96 7.11 -12.43
N VAL A 87 -8.73 7.95 -11.74
CA VAL A 87 -9.94 7.54 -11.01
C VAL A 87 -11.21 8.20 -11.59
N CYS A 88 -11.20 8.41 -12.91
CA CYS A 88 -12.36 8.73 -13.72
C CYS A 88 -12.85 7.45 -14.45
N PRO A 89 -14.12 7.03 -14.30
CA PRO A 89 -15.22 7.67 -13.55
C PRO A 89 -15.10 7.52 -12.03
N ARG A 90 -15.77 8.40 -11.27
CA ARG A 90 -15.73 8.43 -9.78
C ARG A 90 -16.59 7.33 -9.13
N ASN A 91 -16.47 6.09 -9.60
CA ASN A 91 -17.21 4.93 -9.10
C ASN A 91 -16.27 3.95 -8.37
N PRO A 92 -16.25 3.89 -7.02
CA PRO A 92 -15.44 2.95 -6.26
C PRO A 92 -15.52 1.48 -6.71
N GLU A 93 -16.70 1.01 -7.13
CA GLU A 93 -16.90 -0.40 -7.50
C GLU A 93 -16.13 -0.81 -8.75
N ALA A 94 -15.86 0.16 -9.63
CA ALA A 94 -15.10 -0.03 -10.86
C ALA A 94 -13.60 -0.24 -10.61
N TYR A 95 -13.09 -0.06 -9.39
CA TYR A 95 -11.65 -0.10 -9.11
C TYR A 95 -11.22 -1.23 -8.19
N ARG A 96 -10.00 -1.74 -8.44
CA ARG A 96 -9.27 -2.62 -7.52
C ARG A 96 -7.84 -2.13 -7.35
N ILE A 97 -7.30 -2.33 -6.16
CA ILE A 97 -5.92 -2.01 -5.83
C ILE A 97 -5.15 -3.31 -5.62
N LEU A 98 -4.12 -3.53 -6.43
CA LEU A 98 -3.24 -4.69 -6.33
C LEU A 98 -1.91 -4.27 -5.68
N ALA A 99 -1.56 -4.90 -4.57
CA ALA A 99 -0.31 -4.67 -3.83
C ALA A 99 0.49 -5.97 -3.64
N GLY A 100 1.77 -5.82 -3.25
CA GLY A 100 2.62 -6.93 -2.83
C GLY A 100 3.06 -7.87 -3.96
N THR A 101 3.17 -7.37 -5.19
CA THR A 101 3.67 -8.12 -6.34
C THR A 101 4.47 -7.21 -7.26
N ASN A 102 5.43 -7.78 -7.99
CA ASN A 102 6.16 -7.14 -9.09
C ASN A 102 5.67 -7.60 -10.48
N HIS A 103 4.67 -8.50 -10.53
CA HIS A 103 4.07 -9.02 -11.77
C HIS A 103 2.54 -9.03 -11.68
N ILE A 104 1.89 -8.42 -12.68
CA ILE A 104 0.43 -8.32 -12.76
C ILE A 104 -0.24 -9.69 -12.99
N GLY A 105 0.28 -10.47 -13.95
CA GLY A 105 -0.31 -11.75 -14.35
C GLY A 105 0.07 -12.95 -13.48
N LYS A 106 1.05 -12.81 -12.58
CA LYS A 106 1.51 -13.90 -11.71
C LYS A 106 0.61 -13.98 -10.47
N LEU A 107 -0.17 -15.07 -10.36
CA LEU A 107 -1.18 -15.24 -9.30
C LEU A 107 -0.66 -16.00 -8.07
N ASP A 108 0.37 -16.81 -8.22
CA ASP A 108 1.00 -17.67 -7.20
C ASP A 108 1.99 -16.91 -6.28
N VAL A 109 1.88 -15.59 -6.17
CA VAL A 109 2.72 -14.76 -5.30
C VAL A 109 2.06 -14.63 -3.92
N PRO A 110 2.61 -15.19 -2.82
CA PRO A 110 1.94 -15.19 -1.51
C PRO A 110 1.66 -13.79 -0.93
N SER A 111 2.53 -12.82 -1.23
CA SER A 111 2.39 -11.43 -0.81
C SER A 111 1.37 -10.64 -1.63
N ARG A 112 0.87 -11.19 -2.75
CA ARG A 112 -0.11 -10.54 -3.62
C ARG A 112 -1.43 -10.37 -2.89
N LYS A 113 -1.93 -9.12 -2.83
CA LYS A 113 -3.23 -8.80 -2.22
C LYS A 113 -4.02 -7.86 -3.12
N LEU A 114 -5.30 -8.18 -3.31
CA LEU A 114 -6.23 -7.37 -4.08
C LEU A 114 -7.26 -6.75 -3.12
N TYR A 115 -7.37 -5.43 -3.15
CA TYR A 115 -8.25 -4.66 -2.29
C TYR A 115 -9.38 -4.03 -3.11
N ARG A 116 -10.62 -4.12 -2.60
CA ARG A 116 -11.75 -3.34 -3.12
C ARG A 116 -11.63 -1.89 -2.67
N VAL A 117 -12.12 -0.97 -3.50
CA VAL A 117 -12.21 0.45 -3.15
C VAL A 117 -13.56 0.73 -2.49
N SER A 118 -13.54 1.53 -1.42
CA SER A 118 -14.74 2.00 -0.73
C SER A 118 -15.07 3.45 -1.05
N GLN A 119 -14.06 4.30 -1.25
CA GLN A 119 -14.26 5.73 -1.52
C GLN A 119 -13.14 6.28 -2.41
N ILE A 120 -13.46 7.31 -3.18
CA ILE A 120 -12.52 8.06 -4.03
C ILE A 120 -12.69 9.54 -3.72
N PHE A 121 -11.59 10.24 -3.46
CA PHE A 121 -11.52 11.67 -3.22
C PHE A 121 -10.56 12.29 -4.23
N ILE A 122 -11.09 12.88 -5.29
CA ILE A 122 -10.29 13.66 -6.23
C ILE A 122 -10.16 15.08 -5.67
N HIS A 123 -9.01 15.72 -5.92
CA HIS A 123 -8.82 17.12 -5.55
C HIS A 123 -9.99 17.98 -6.05
N PRO A 124 -10.60 18.84 -5.23
CA PRO A 124 -11.80 19.59 -5.59
C PRO A 124 -11.59 20.47 -6.84
N ASP A 125 -10.40 21.05 -6.97
CA ASP A 125 -10.00 21.87 -8.11
C ASP A 125 -9.31 21.07 -9.24
N TYR A 126 -9.51 19.75 -9.32
CA TYR A 126 -9.00 18.95 -10.43
C TYR A 126 -9.63 19.39 -11.75
N SER A 127 -8.81 19.58 -12.79
CA SER A 127 -9.27 19.89 -14.14
C SER A 127 -8.69 18.91 -15.15
N ASP A 128 -9.56 18.12 -15.77
CA ASP A 128 -9.18 17.13 -16.78
C ASP A 128 -8.60 17.77 -18.04
N ALA A 129 -9.12 18.93 -18.45
CA ALA A 129 -8.66 19.67 -19.62
C ALA A 129 -7.21 20.18 -19.49
N TYR A 130 -6.73 20.41 -18.27
CA TYR A 130 -5.42 21.02 -18.01
C TYR A 130 -4.51 20.16 -17.10
N TYR A 131 -4.97 18.97 -16.70
CA TYR A 131 -4.34 18.14 -15.66
C TYR A 131 -3.97 18.93 -14.39
N LYS A 132 -4.73 19.99 -14.09
CA LYS A 132 -4.48 20.84 -12.92
C LYS A 132 -4.90 20.08 -11.68
N ASN A 133 -4.08 20.11 -10.63
CA ASN A 133 -4.34 19.43 -9.35
C ASN A 133 -4.64 17.93 -9.53
N ASP A 134 -3.85 17.26 -10.38
CA ASP A 134 -4.01 15.85 -10.74
C ASP A 134 -3.58 14.91 -9.60
N ILE A 135 -4.37 14.91 -8.54
CA ILE A 135 -4.18 14.09 -7.35
C ILE A 135 -5.52 13.59 -6.82
N ALA A 136 -5.52 12.34 -6.36
CA ALA A 136 -6.65 11.71 -5.71
C ALA A 136 -6.22 10.77 -4.58
N LEU A 137 -7.10 10.61 -3.61
CA LEU A 137 -7.01 9.61 -2.56
C LEU A 137 -8.05 8.50 -2.82
N VAL A 138 -7.58 7.27 -2.74
CA VAL A 138 -8.41 6.07 -2.85
C VAL A 138 -8.41 5.38 -1.49
N ARG A 139 -9.60 5.16 -0.94
CA ARG A 139 -9.79 4.45 0.32
C ARG A 139 -10.10 2.99 0.06
N THR A 140 -9.28 2.06 0.55
CA THR A 140 -9.58 0.64 0.48
C THR A 140 -10.71 0.26 1.45
N LEU A 141 -11.51 -0.73 1.05
CA LEU A 141 -12.63 -1.25 1.85
C LEU A 141 -12.11 -1.91 3.14
N THR A 142 -11.10 -2.76 3.00
CA THR A 142 -10.39 -3.40 4.11
C THR A 142 -9.05 -2.71 4.37
N SER A 143 -8.49 -2.94 5.55
CA SER A 143 -7.12 -2.52 5.84
C SER A 143 -6.14 -3.18 4.87
N ILE A 144 -5.11 -2.44 4.48
CA ILE A 144 -3.95 -2.91 3.74
C ILE A 144 -3.03 -3.62 4.74
N ASP A 145 -2.60 -4.82 4.40
CA ASP A 145 -1.81 -5.68 5.28
C ASP A 145 -0.35 -5.22 5.25
N ILE A 146 -0.05 -4.13 5.96
CA ILE A 146 1.31 -3.64 6.12
C ILE A 146 2.10 -4.66 6.95
N SER A 147 3.10 -5.30 6.34
CA SER A 147 3.85 -6.37 6.99
C SER A 147 4.99 -5.81 7.85
N SER A 148 5.12 -6.34 9.08
CA SER A 148 6.25 -6.04 9.98
C SER A 148 7.45 -7.00 9.80
N GLY A 149 7.24 -8.13 9.12
CA GLY A 149 8.27 -9.10 8.75
C GLY A 149 8.91 -8.76 7.39
N GLU A 150 8.87 -9.70 6.44
CA GLU A 150 9.30 -9.42 5.06
C GLU A 150 8.47 -8.28 4.45
N ILE A 151 9.14 -7.20 4.05
CA ILE A 151 8.51 -5.94 3.65
C ILE A 151 8.13 -6.01 2.16
N TYR A 152 7.01 -6.64 1.87
CA TYR A 152 6.43 -6.68 0.51
C TYR A 152 5.35 -5.63 0.29
N ILE A 153 4.67 -5.22 1.36
CA ILE A 153 3.65 -4.17 1.38
C ILE A 153 3.98 -3.24 2.55
N ASN A 154 4.22 -1.96 2.25
CA ASN A 154 4.45 -0.93 3.25
C ASN A 154 4.03 0.44 2.71
N ARG A 155 3.87 1.43 3.58
CA ARG A 155 3.54 2.81 3.20
C ARG A 155 4.80 3.64 2.96
N ILE A 156 4.72 4.66 2.12
CA ILE A 156 5.74 5.71 2.03
C ILE A 156 5.46 6.84 3.03
N CYS A 157 6.48 7.59 3.42
CA CYS A 157 6.29 8.84 4.15
C CYS A 157 5.85 9.96 3.20
N LEU A 158 4.96 10.83 3.67
CA LEU A 158 4.66 12.07 2.98
C LEU A 158 5.74 13.12 3.30
N PRO A 159 6.05 14.05 2.36
CA PRO A 159 6.94 15.16 2.65
C PRO A 159 6.33 16.06 3.74
N SER A 160 7.19 16.73 4.51
CA SER A 160 6.74 17.78 5.42
C SER A 160 6.27 19.00 4.62
N VAL A 161 5.21 19.64 5.10
CA VAL A 161 4.83 20.97 4.62
C VAL A 161 5.86 21.95 5.15
N LYS A 162 6.45 22.76 4.27
CA LYS A 162 7.34 23.86 4.65
C LYS A 162 6.55 25.11 4.97
#